data_AF-A0A842Y6T3-F1
#
_entry.id   AF-A0A842Y6T3-F1
#
_cell.length_a   1.000
_cell.length_b   1.000
_cell.length_c   1.000
_cell.angle_alpha   90.00
_cell.angle_beta   90.00
_cell.angle_gamma   90.00
#
_symmetry.space_group_name_H-M   'P 1'
#
loop_
_entity.id
_entity.type
_entity.pdbx_description
1 polymer ?
#
loop_
_entity_poly.entity_id
_entity_poly.type
_entity_poly.pdbx_seq_one_letter_code
_entity_poly.pdbx_strand_id
1 'polypeptide(L)' 'MFAKKIKGLSIRILRLHFPHLKEWCKDHLWAPGCYHGSVGQGWEVVEKYISNTDCTTKR' A
#
# COMPACT_ATOMS: atom_id res chain seq x y z
N MET A 1 4.10 7.21 11.22
CA MET A 1 4.96 6.17 11.84
C MET A 1 4.35 4.76 11.80
N PHE A 2 3.08 4.56 12.18
CA PHE A 2 2.45 3.23 12.18
C PHE A 2 2.27 2.60 10.79
N ALA A 3 1.78 3.36 9.80
CA ALA A 3 1.56 2.83 8.44
C ALA A 3 2.84 2.24 7.81
N LYS A 4 4.00 2.88 8.01
CA LYS A 4 5.29 2.37 7.52
C LYS A 4 5.65 1.02 8.16
N LYS A 5 5.43 0.89 9.47
CA LYS A 5 5.68 -0.37 10.21
C LYS A 5 4.74 -1.48 9.77
N ILE A 6 3.45 -1.17 9.60
CA ILE A 6 2.44 -2.13 9.12
C ILE A 6 2.79 -2.60 7.70
N LYS A 7 3.06 -1.68 6.77
CA LYS A 7 3.44 -2.03 5.39
C LYS A 7 4.71 -2.88 5.34
N GLY A 8 5.74 -2.53 6.13
CA GLY A 8 7.00 -3.26 6.17
C GLY A 8 6.90 -4.66 6.80
N LEU A 9 6.11 -4.82 7.87
CA LEU A 9 5.90 -6.13 8.48
C LEU A 9 5.00 -7.02 7.61
N SER A 10 3.91 -6.46 7.09
CA SER A 10 2.97 -7.21 6.24
C SER A 10 3.63 -7.69 4.96
N ILE A 11 4.44 -6.88 4.26
CA ILE A 11 5.13 -7.37 3.05
C ILE A 11 6.07 -8.54 3.36
N ARG A 12 6.77 -8.50 4.50
CA ARG A 12 7.66 -9.58 4.91
C ARG A 12 6.90 -10.87 5.18
N ILE A 13 5.80 -10.79 5.94
CA ILE A 13 4.96 -11.95 6.27
C ILE A 13 4.28 -12.48 5.01
N LEU A 14 3.66 -11.62 4.21
CA LEU A 14 2.96 -12.02 2.98
C LEU A 14 3.90 -12.69 1.98
N ARG A 15 5.13 -12.19 1.79
CA ARG A 15 6.11 -12.85 0.91
C ARG A 15 6.65 -14.17 1.46
N LEU A 16 6.56 -14.42 2.77
CA LEU A 16 6.92 -15.69 3.38
C LEU A 16 5.82 -16.74 3.15
N HIS A 17 4.56 -16.35 3.35
CA HIS A 17 3.40 -17.24 3.19
C HIS A 17 2.99 -17.43 1.71
N PHE A 18 3.24 -16.43 0.87
CA PHE A 18 2.86 -16.42 -0.55
C PHE A 18 4.08 -16.07 -1.42
N PRO A 19 4.96 -17.05 -1.71
CA PRO A 19 6.21 -16.80 -2.44
C PRO A 19 6.00 -16.21 -3.84
N HIS A 20 4.90 -16.58 -4.52
CA HIS A 20 4.54 -16.08 -5.86
C HIS A 20 4.36 -14.55 -5.90
N LEU A 21 4.07 -13.90 -4.76
CA LEU A 21 3.98 -12.43 -4.69
C LEU A 21 5.31 -11.74 -5.04
N LYS A 22 6.45 -12.45 -4.93
CA LYS A 22 7.75 -11.92 -5.39
C LYS A 22 7.82 -11.79 -6.91
N GLU A 23 7.12 -12.65 -7.65
CA GLU A 23 7.12 -12.63 -9.11
C GLU A 23 6.18 -11.55 -9.64
N TRP A 24 5.00 -11.40 -9.02
CA TRP A 24 3.98 -10.41 -9.41
C TRP A 24 4.38 -8.98 -9.03
N CYS A 25 5.00 -8.80 -7.86
CA CYS A 25 5.39 -7.49 -7.35
C CYS A 25 6.88 -7.50 -6.97
N LYS A 26 7.75 -7.37 -7.99
CA LYS A 26 9.21 -7.45 -7.82
C LYS A 26 9.75 -6.38 -6.87
N ASP A 27 9.41 -5.12 -7.13
CA ASP A 27 9.96 -3.99 -6.37
C ASP A 27 9.21 -3.78 -5.04
N HIS A 28 7.93 -3.43 -5.10
CA HIS A 28 7.13 -3.08 -3.93
C HIS A 28 5.72 -3.68 -4.00
N LEU A 29 5.27 -4.28 -2.88
CA LEU A 29 3.90 -4.80 -2.75
C LEU A 29 2.88 -3.69 -2.43
N TRP A 30 3.32 -2.67 -1.70
CA TRP A 30 2.49 -1.55 -1.28
C TRP A 30 2.93 -0.27 -1.99
N ALA A 31 1.97 0.60 -2.31
CA ALA A 31 2.27 1.95 -2.76
C ALA A 31 3.11 2.72 -1.72
N PRO A 32 3.98 3.65 -2.14
CA PRO A 32 4.81 4.43 -1.22
C PRO A 32 3.95 5.33 -0.31
N GLY A 33 2.91 5.95 -0.87
CA GLY A 33 1.96 6.79 -0.13
C GLY A 33 0.94 5.99 0.69
N CYS A 34 0.36 6.61 1.71
CA CYS A 34 -0.85 6.12 2.37
C CYS A 34 -1.79 7.28 2.71
N TYR A 35 -3.10 7.06 2.61
CA TYR A 35 -4.07 7.96 3.18
C TYR A 35 -4.23 7.69 4.69
N HIS A 36 -4.29 8.76 5.48
CA HIS A 36 -4.58 8.71 6.91
C HIS A 36 -5.57 9.84 7.20
N GLY A 37 -6.84 9.49 7.44
CA GLY A 37 -7.89 10.43 7.80
C GLY A 37 -8.58 10.00 9.09
N SER A 38 -9.25 10.94 9.75
CA SER A 38 -10.06 10.66 10.93
C SER A 38 -11.28 9.80 10.58
N VAL A 39 -11.72 9.00 11.54
CA VAL A 39 -12.97 8.25 11.44
C VAL A 39 -14.13 9.23 11.26
N GLY A 40 -15.06 8.92 10.35
CA GLY A 40 -16.21 9.77 10.00
C GLY A 40 -16.05 10.58 8.70
N GLN A 41 -14.85 10.61 8.11
CA GLN A 41 -14.68 11.05 6.72
C GLN A 41 -15.30 10.02 5.76
N GLY A 42 -16.11 10.50 4.80
CA GLY A 42 -16.82 9.64 3.84
C GLY A 42 -15.90 8.90 2.87
N TRP A 43 -16.42 7.86 2.23
CA TRP A 43 -15.69 7.03 1.26
C TRP A 43 -15.13 7.82 0.07
N GLU A 44 -15.79 8.92 -0.31
CA GLU A 44 -15.40 9.79 -1.43
C GLU A 44 -13.94 10.27 -1.34
N VAL A 45 -13.44 10.53 -0.13
CA VAL A 45 -12.06 10.99 0.07
C VAL A 45 -11.06 9.86 -0.21
N VAL A 46 -11.42 8.63 0.16
CA VAL A 46 -10.61 7.43 -0.09
C VAL A 46 -10.62 7.09 -1.57
N GLU A 47 -11.78 7.17 -2.23
CA GLU A 47 -11.91 6.93 -3.67
C GLU A 47 -11.08 7.93 -4.48
N LYS A 48 -11.14 9.22 -4.12
CA LYS A 48 -10.30 10.25 -4.74
C LYS A 48 -8.81 10.00 -4.51
N TYR A 49 -8.42 9.55 -3.30
CA TYR A 49 -7.04 9.20 -3.02
C TYR A 49 -6.54 8.04 -3.91
N ILE A 50 -7.33 6.98 -4.03
CA ILE A 50 -6.99 5.80 -4.86
C ILE A 50 -6.91 6.20 -6.33
N SER A 51 -7.90 6.94 -6.82
CA SER A 51 -7.99 7.36 -8.23
C SER A 51 -6.85 8.27 -8.67
N ASN A 52 -6.34 9.10 -7.75
CA ASN A 52 -5.20 9.99 -8.02
C ASN A 52 -3.84 9.31 -7.78
N THR A 53 -3.81 8.10 -7.23
CA THR A 53 -2.57 7.38 -6.99
C THR A 53 -2.17 6.66 -8.28
N ASP A 54 -1.22 7.23 -9.02
CA ASP A 54 -0.60 6.56 -10.16
C ASP A 54 0.11 5.27 -9.69
N CYS A 55 -0.21 4.13 -10.29
CA CYS A 55 0.47 2.85 -10.05
C CYS A 55 1.95 2.84 -10.49
N THR A 56 2.45 3.92 -11.09
CA THR A 56 3.83 4.00 -11.57
C THR A 56 4.76 4.52 -10.50
N THR A 57 5.56 3.60 -9.95
CA THR A 57 6.86 3.90 -9.33
C THR A 57 7.67 4.78 -10.29
N LYS A 58 7.65 6.11 -10.13
CA LYS A 58 8.61 6.98 -10.80
C LYS A 58 9.98 6.69 -10.20
N ARG A 59 10.89 6.20 -11.05
CA ARG A 59 12.33 6.06 -10.80
C ARG A 59 12.95 7.41 -10.47
#